data_AF-A0A3P1VYH2-F1
#
_entry.id   AF-A0A3P1VYH2-F1
#
_cell.length_a   1.000
_cell.length_b   1.000
_cell.length_c   1.000
_cell.angle_alpha   90.00
_cell.angle_beta   90.00
_cell.angle_gamma   90.00
#
_symmetry.space_group_name_H-M   'P 1'
#
loop_
_entity.id
_entity.type
_entity.pdbx_description
1 polymer ?
#
loop_
_entity_poly.entity_id
_entity_poly.type
_entity_poly.pdbx_seq_one_letter_code
_entity_poly.pdbx_strand_id
1 'polypeptide(L)'
;MKKKNKGESLIESLISMFLVITIIVPISDLFLKTFSVNVKTDTKNDINNQNENILEILKTKKYDEIFSFKGKYKITDINNFYNTFFIEDKYKILDQKNFGSEHKEIEIKQTDSFYVNEKGNKEYIMEITIGNIKNYYFPELD
;
A
#
# COMPACT_ATOMS: atom_id res chain seq x y z
N MET A 1 -30.99 56.20 26.02
CA MET A 1 -30.98 55.17 24.96
C MET A 1 -30.55 55.82 23.65
N LYS A 2 -29.33 55.56 23.17
CA LYS A 2 -28.93 55.96 21.80
C LYS A 2 -29.71 55.07 20.82
N LYS A 3 -30.52 55.67 19.93
CA LYS A 3 -31.14 54.94 18.81
C LYS A 3 -30.00 54.48 17.88
N LYS A 4 -29.74 53.17 17.80
CA LYS A 4 -28.86 52.60 16.76
C LYS A 4 -29.46 52.95 15.39
N ASN A 5 -28.65 53.53 14.51
CA ASN A 5 -29.11 53.83 13.16
C ASN A 5 -29.22 52.51 12.37
N LYS A 6 -30.33 52.31 11.64
CA LYS A 6 -30.56 51.08 10.85
C LYS A 6 -29.39 50.77 9.88
N GLY A 7 -28.66 51.79 9.41
CA GLY A 7 -27.48 51.65 8.57
C GLY A 7 -26.23 51.13 9.29
N GLU A 8 -26.01 51.51 10.56
CA GLU A 8 -24.90 50.98 11.38
C GLU A 8 -25.08 49.48 11.62
N SER A 9 -26.32 49.02 11.84
CA SER A 9 -26.63 47.60 12.02
C SER A 9 -26.41 46.76 10.75
N LEU A 10 -26.56 47.35 9.55
CA LEU A 10 -26.30 46.66 8.28
C LEU A 10 -24.81 46.49 8.03
N ILE A 11 -24.02 47.53 8.30
CA ILE A 11 -22.56 47.51 8.16
C ILE A 11 -21.93 46.53 9.15
N GLU A 12 -22.37 46.53 10.42
CA GLU A 12 -21.94 45.56 11.44
C GLU A 12 -22.21 44.11 11.00
N SER A 13 -23.37 43.85 10.41
CA SER A 13 -23.74 42.53 9.87
C SER A 13 -22.89 42.12 8.67
N LEU A 14 -22.61 43.05 7.75
CA LEU A 14 -21.79 42.80 6.57
C LEU A 14 -20.33 42.49 6.94
N ILE A 15 -19.77 43.25 7.89
CA ILE A 15 -18.41 43.03 8.42
C ILE A 15 -18.34 41.69 9.16
N SER A 16 -19.36 41.34 9.94
CA SER A 16 -19.43 40.05 10.62
C SER A 16 -19.50 38.89 9.63
N MET A 17 -20.33 39.00 8.59
CA MET A 17 -20.42 38.00 7.53
C MET A 17 -19.10 37.87 6.75
N PHE A 18 -18.45 39.00 6.43
CA PHE A 18 -17.15 38.99 5.77
C PHE A 18 -16.10 38.28 6.63
N LEU A 19 -16.02 38.61 7.92
CA LEU A 19 -15.08 37.99 8.84
C LEU A 19 -15.33 36.48 8.98
N VAL A 20 -16.60 36.07 9.08
CA VAL A 20 -17.00 34.66 9.09
C VAL A 20 -16.59 33.95 7.80
N ILE A 21 -16.83 34.55 6.63
CA ILE A 21 -16.46 33.96 5.33
C ILE A 21 -14.94 33.84 5.20
N THR A 22 -14.19 34.88 5.58
CA THR A 22 -12.72 34.88 5.49
C THR A 22 -12.06 33.82 6.38
N ILE A 23 -12.74 33.37 7.44
CA ILE A 23 -12.26 32.33 8.34
C ILE A 23 -12.78 30.95 7.92
N ILE A 24 -14.08 30.81 7.67
CA ILE A 24 -14.70 29.51 7.36
C ILE A 24 -14.20 28.96 6.04
N VAL A 25 -14.12 29.78 4.98
CA VAL A 25 -13.77 29.27 3.63
C VAL A 25 -12.37 28.65 3.58
N PRO A 26 -11.29 29.30 4.08
CA PRO A 26 -9.97 28.69 4.10
C PRO A 26 -9.89 27.47 5.02
N ILE A 27 -10.57 27.50 6.17
CA ILE A 27 -10.61 26.37 7.11
C ILE A 27 -11.29 25.15 6.46
N SER A 28 -12.42 25.33 5.80
CA SER A 28 -13.11 24.26 5.07
C SER A 28 -12.24 23.67 3.96
N ASP A 29 -11.52 24.51 3.20
CA ASP A 29 -10.59 24.03 2.16
C ASP A 29 -9.42 23.23 2.76
N LEU A 30 -8.84 23.69 3.87
CA LEU A 30 -7.81 22.96 4.62
C LEU A 30 -8.32 21.61 5.14
N PHE A 31 -9.54 21.57 5.70
CA PHE A 31 -10.16 20.32 6.17
C PHE A 31 -10.37 19.32 5.02
N LEU A 32 -10.91 19.77 3.88
CA LEU A 32 -11.12 18.91 2.70
C LEU A 32 -9.80 18.37 2.15
N LYS A 33 -8.77 19.22 2.04
CA LYS A 33 -7.43 18.81 1.62
C LYS A 33 -6.83 17.79 2.58
N THR A 34 -6.93 18.04 3.89
CA THR A 34 -6.39 17.14 4.92
C THR A 34 -7.11 15.78 4.89
N PHE A 35 -8.44 15.78 4.78
CA PHE A 35 -9.22 14.54 4.67
C PHE A 35 -8.84 13.75 3.41
N SER A 36 -8.71 14.41 2.26
CA SER A 36 -8.28 13.77 1.02
C SER A 36 -6.89 13.15 1.15
N VAL A 37 -5.95 13.85 1.81
CA VAL A 37 -4.59 13.33 2.06
C VAL A 37 -4.62 12.12 3.00
N ASN A 38 -5.40 12.17 4.08
CA ASN A 38 -5.53 11.05 5.01
C ASN A 38 -6.08 9.81 4.30
N VAL A 39 -7.20 9.92 3.58
CA VAL A 39 -7.79 8.78 2.85
C VAL A 39 -6.80 8.18 1.85
N LYS A 40 -6.03 9.00 1.12
CA LYS A 40 -4.99 8.52 0.20
C LYS A 40 -3.85 7.80 0.93
N THR A 41 -3.45 8.30 2.09
CA THR A 41 -2.38 7.73 2.90
C THR A 41 -2.80 6.40 3.50
N ASP A 42 -4.02 6.31 4.03
CA ASP A 42 -4.61 5.07 4.55
C ASP A 42 -4.69 4.02 3.44
N THR A 43 -5.21 4.39 2.26
CA THR A 43 -5.27 3.48 1.09
C THR A 43 -3.88 2.97 0.71
N LYS A 44 -2.86 3.85 0.71
CA LYS A 44 -1.47 3.47 0.39
C LYS A 44 -0.90 2.52 1.45
N ASN A 45 -1.18 2.77 2.73
CA ASN A 45 -0.74 1.92 3.82
C ASN A 45 -1.38 0.53 3.72
N ASP A 46 -2.68 0.45 3.40
CA ASP A 46 -3.37 -0.83 3.20
C ASP A 46 -2.78 -1.63 2.04
N ILE A 47 -2.49 -0.97 0.91
CA ILE A 47 -1.82 -1.61 -0.24
C ILE A 47 -0.43 -2.13 0.15
N ASN A 48 0.33 -1.35 0.91
CA ASN A 48 1.66 -1.76 1.38
C ASN A 48 1.57 -2.97 2.32
N ASN A 49 0.67 -2.93 3.32
CA ASN A 49 0.46 -4.05 4.26
C ASN A 49 0.08 -5.35 3.52
N GLN A 50 -0.76 -5.25 2.48
CA GLN A 50 -1.08 -6.41 1.65
C GLN A 50 0.13 -6.93 0.87
N ASN A 51 0.94 -6.04 0.29
CA ASN A 51 2.14 -6.44 -0.45
C ASN A 51 3.19 -7.09 0.47
N GLU A 52 3.34 -6.61 1.70
CA GLU A 52 4.17 -7.27 2.73
C GLU A 52 3.62 -8.66 3.07
N ASN A 53 2.30 -8.79 3.23
CA ASN A 53 1.70 -10.10 3.52
C ASN A 53 1.90 -11.10 2.37
N ILE A 54 1.73 -10.68 1.11
CA ILE A 54 2.04 -11.53 -0.07
C ILE A 54 3.51 -11.96 -0.05
N LEU A 55 4.41 -11.01 0.25
CA LEU A 55 5.84 -11.29 0.34
C LEU A 55 6.15 -12.33 1.43
N GLU A 56 5.55 -12.19 2.62
CA GLU A 56 5.72 -13.17 3.70
C GLU A 56 5.21 -14.56 3.29
N ILE A 57 4.07 -14.64 2.62
CA ILE A 57 3.53 -15.91 2.09
C ILE A 57 4.49 -16.51 1.06
N LEU A 58 5.06 -15.71 0.16
CA LEU A 58 6.07 -16.22 -0.78
C LEU A 58 7.33 -16.72 -0.04
N LYS A 59 7.73 -16.09 1.06
CA LYS A 59 8.88 -16.53 1.85
C LYS A 59 8.67 -17.87 2.55
N THR A 60 7.44 -18.36 2.69
CA THR A 60 7.22 -19.72 3.25
C THR A 60 7.47 -20.83 2.23
N LYS A 61 7.72 -20.49 0.96
CA LYS A 61 8.03 -21.45 -0.10
C LYS A 61 9.47 -21.90 -0.03
N LYS A 62 9.72 -23.11 -0.52
CA LYS A 62 11.07 -23.65 -0.63
C LYS A 62 11.85 -22.91 -1.71
N TYR A 63 13.18 -22.92 -1.59
CA TYR A 63 14.05 -22.24 -2.54
C TYR A 63 13.82 -22.71 -3.99
N ASP A 64 13.71 -24.02 -4.22
CA ASP A 64 13.47 -24.59 -5.55
C ASP A 64 12.19 -24.05 -6.20
N GLU A 65 11.13 -23.87 -5.40
CA GLU A 65 9.86 -23.30 -5.88
C GLU A 65 10.05 -21.84 -6.26
N ILE A 66 10.64 -21.02 -5.38
CA ILE A 66 10.88 -19.59 -5.65
C ILE A 66 11.80 -19.39 -6.85
N PHE A 67 12.82 -20.23 -7.00
CA PHE A 67 13.72 -20.19 -8.14
C PHE A 67 12.98 -20.50 -9.45
N SER A 68 12.03 -21.44 -9.43
CA SER A 68 11.18 -21.76 -10.59
C SER A 68 10.25 -20.60 -10.98
N PHE A 69 9.86 -19.77 -10.02
CA PHE A 69 9.03 -18.57 -10.24
C PHE A 69 9.83 -17.34 -10.66
N LYS A 70 11.05 -17.49 -11.15
CA LYS A 70 11.82 -16.34 -11.66
C LYS A 70 11.13 -15.71 -12.86
N GLY A 71 10.76 -14.45 -12.74
CA GLY A 71 10.04 -13.73 -13.79
C GLY A 71 9.15 -12.61 -13.27
N LYS A 72 8.34 -12.05 -14.18
CA LYS A 72 7.32 -11.05 -13.86
C LYS A 72 5.93 -11.65 -13.99
N TYR A 73 5.10 -11.43 -12.98
CA TYR A 73 3.74 -11.94 -12.90
C TYR A 73 2.78 -10.79 -12.64
N LYS A 74 1.68 -10.78 -13.39
CA LYS A 74 0.59 -9.84 -13.19
C LYS A 74 -0.56 -10.57 -12.52
N ILE A 75 -0.81 -10.22 -11.27
CA ILE A 75 -1.84 -10.82 -10.43
C ILE A 75 -3.09 -9.95 -10.47
N THR A 76 -4.20 -10.56 -10.87
CA THR A 76 -5.51 -9.90 -10.98
C THR A 76 -6.34 -10.03 -9.72
N ASP A 77 -6.20 -11.14 -9.01
CA ASP A 77 -7.01 -11.50 -7.84
C ASP A 77 -6.29 -12.53 -6.96
N ILE A 78 -6.87 -12.81 -5.79
CA ILE A 78 -6.29 -13.74 -4.79
C ILE A 78 -6.16 -15.16 -5.34
N ASN A 79 -7.16 -15.63 -6.09
CA ASN A 79 -7.14 -17.00 -6.61
C ASN A 79 -6.07 -17.12 -7.70
N ASN A 80 -5.92 -16.10 -8.54
CA ASN A 80 -4.82 -16.00 -9.50
C ASN A 80 -3.47 -16.07 -8.79
N PHE A 81 -3.29 -15.35 -7.67
CA PHE A 81 -2.08 -15.44 -6.86
C PHE A 81 -1.84 -16.86 -6.33
N TYR A 82 -2.83 -17.45 -5.66
CA TYR A 82 -2.69 -18.79 -5.08
C TYR A 82 -2.42 -19.87 -6.14
N ASN A 83 -3.07 -19.79 -7.29
CA ASN A 83 -2.86 -20.72 -8.39
C ASN A 83 -1.50 -20.53 -9.06
N THR A 84 -1.03 -19.28 -9.23
CA THR A 84 0.25 -18.99 -9.89
C THR A 84 1.44 -19.47 -9.06
N PHE A 85 1.39 -19.29 -7.74
CA PHE A 85 2.48 -19.62 -6.83
C PHE A 85 2.23 -20.90 -6.02
N PHE A 86 1.18 -21.67 -6.36
CA PHE A 86 0.79 -22.91 -5.69
C PHE A 86 0.71 -22.78 -4.16
N ILE A 87 0.10 -21.71 -3.67
CA ILE A 87 0.02 -21.41 -2.23
C ILE A 87 -0.91 -22.41 -1.53
N GLU A 88 -0.49 -22.93 -0.38
CA GLU A 88 -1.31 -23.84 0.42
C GLU A 88 -2.50 -23.11 1.07
N ASP A 89 -3.66 -23.78 1.14
CA ASP A 89 -4.92 -23.23 1.69
C ASP A 89 -4.83 -22.71 3.13
N LYS A 90 -3.82 -23.15 3.89
CA LYS A 90 -3.57 -22.70 5.27
C LYS A 90 -3.11 -21.24 5.34
N TYR A 91 -2.56 -20.70 4.26
CA TYR A 91 -2.15 -19.30 4.18
C TYR A 91 -3.32 -18.46 3.68
N LYS A 92 -3.73 -17.50 4.51
CA LYS A 92 -4.77 -16.53 4.15
C LYS A 92 -4.19 -15.13 4.17
N ILE A 93 -4.38 -14.41 3.07
CA ILE A 93 -4.16 -12.97 3.03
C ILE A 93 -5.15 -12.28 3.98
N LEU A 94 -4.61 -11.45 4.88
CA LEU A 94 -5.35 -10.85 6.00
C LEU A 94 -6.51 -9.94 5.56
N ASP A 95 -6.33 -9.17 4.48
CA ASP A 95 -7.38 -8.30 3.92
C ASP A 95 -7.73 -8.71 2.49
N GLN A 96 -8.79 -9.50 2.34
CA GLN A 96 -9.23 -10.02 1.06
C GLN A 96 -10.10 -9.04 0.27
N LYS A 97 -10.71 -8.05 0.93
CA LYS A 97 -11.72 -7.18 0.31
C LYS A 97 -11.12 -6.24 -0.74
N ASN A 98 -9.86 -5.85 -0.55
CA ASN A 98 -9.18 -4.85 -1.37
C ASN A 98 -8.09 -5.45 -2.27
N PHE A 99 -7.96 -6.77 -2.36
CA PHE A 99 -6.87 -7.40 -3.11
C PHE A 99 -7.02 -7.27 -4.64
N GLY A 100 -8.25 -7.05 -5.13
CA GLY A 100 -8.58 -7.01 -6.57
C GLY A 100 -8.84 -5.62 -7.15
N SER A 101 -8.71 -4.54 -6.37
CA SER A 101 -8.95 -3.17 -6.86
C SER A 101 -7.83 -2.65 -7.75
N GLU A 102 -6.63 -3.23 -7.67
CA GLU A 102 -5.48 -2.89 -8.52
C GLU A 102 -4.72 -4.15 -8.93
N HIS A 103 -4.22 -4.18 -10.17
CA HIS A 103 -3.32 -5.25 -10.61
C HIS A 103 -2.02 -5.19 -9.83
N LYS A 104 -1.64 -6.29 -9.17
CA LYS A 104 -0.36 -6.37 -8.47
C LYS A 104 0.68 -7.00 -9.40
N GLU A 105 1.80 -6.32 -9.57
CA GLU A 105 2.95 -6.85 -10.29
C GLU A 105 3.94 -7.42 -9.29
N ILE A 106 4.25 -8.71 -9.47
CA ILE A 106 5.24 -9.45 -8.68
C ILE A 106 6.40 -9.75 -9.61
N GLU A 107 7.60 -9.37 -9.22
CA GLU A 107 8.83 -9.68 -9.94
C GLU A 107 9.79 -10.43 -9.03
N ILE A 108 10.25 -11.59 -9.49
CA ILE A 108 11.24 -12.41 -8.81
C ILE A 108 12.49 -12.46 -9.68
N LYS A 109 13.60 -11.95 -9.15
CA LYS A 109 14.89 -11.89 -9.81
C LYS A 109 15.93 -12.67 -9.03
N GLN A 110 16.85 -13.27 -9.76
CA GLN A 110 18.07 -13.81 -9.19
C GLN A 110 19.07 -12.66 -9.02
N THR A 111 19.74 -12.60 -7.87
CA THR A 111 20.87 -11.69 -7.65
C THR A 111 22.20 -12.37 -7.95
N ASP A 112 23.29 -11.60 -7.99
CA ASP A 112 24.64 -12.15 -8.17
C ASP A 112 25.19 -12.82 -6.89
N SER A 113 24.56 -12.55 -5.74
CA SER A 113 24.94 -13.11 -4.45
C SER A 113 24.40 -14.53 -4.28
N PHE A 114 25.20 -15.44 -3.72
CA PHE A 114 24.81 -16.84 -3.52
C PHE A 114 25.39 -17.43 -2.24
N TYR A 115 24.73 -18.48 -1.76
CA TYR A 115 25.21 -19.42 -0.77
C TYR A 115 25.60 -20.73 -1.44
N VAL A 116 26.47 -21.51 -0.80
CA VAL A 116 26.77 -22.87 -1.23
C VAL A 116 26.08 -23.80 -0.25
N ASN A 117 25.16 -24.63 -0.75
CA ASN A 117 24.46 -25.60 0.09
C ASN A 117 25.36 -26.78 0.46
N GLU A 118 24.87 -27.67 1.33
CA GLU A 118 25.61 -28.85 1.79
C GLU A 118 26.07 -29.78 0.66
N LYS A 119 25.38 -29.75 -0.50
CA LYS A 119 25.70 -30.55 -1.69
C LYS A 119 26.75 -29.89 -2.59
N GLY A 120 27.25 -28.70 -2.22
CA GLY A 120 28.20 -27.92 -3.01
C GLY A 120 27.58 -27.12 -4.16
N ASN A 121 26.25 -27.05 -4.25
CA ASN A 121 25.55 -26.30 -5.29
C ASN A 121 25.35 -24.84 -4.86
N LYS A 122 25.37 -23.93 -5.84
CA LYS A 122 25.12 -22.50 -5.60
C LYS A 122 23.62 -22.22 -5.55
N GLU A 123 23.17 -21.65 -4.44
CA GLU A 123 21.81 -21.15 -4.25
C GLU A 123 21.85 -19.63 -4.16
N TYR A 124 21.25 -18.97 -5.13
CA TYR A 124 21.33 -17.52 -5.26
C TYR A 124 20.31 -16.84 -4.36
N ILE A 125 20.66 -15.67 -3.82
CA ILE A 125 19.68 -14.82 -3.14
C ILE A 125 18.70 -14.32 -4.19
N MET A 126 17.41 -14.43 -3.89
CA MET A 126 16.34 -14.02 -4.80
C MET A 126 15.77 -12.67 -4.34
N GLU A 127 15.68 -11.71 -5.24
CA GLU A 127 15.02 -10.43 -5.02
C GLU A 127 13.54 -10.57 -5.41
N ILE A 128 12.63 -10.26 -4.49
CA ILE A 128 11.18 -10.25 -4.72
C ILE A 128 10.71 -8.81 -4.62
N THR A 129 10.10 -8.30 -5.69
CA THR A 129 9.51 -6.96 -5.77
C THR A 129 8.00 -7.07 -5.96
N ILE A 130 7.23 -6.38 -5.13
CA ILE A 130 5.76 -6.35 -5.16
C ILE A 130 5.31 -4.90 -5.04
N GLY A 131 4.86 -4.31 -6.15
CA GLY A 131 4.55 -2.88 -6.22
C GLY A 131 5.76 -2.03 -5.82
N ASN A 132 5.65 -1.26 -4.72
CA ASN A 132 6.73 -0.41 -4.20
C ASN A 132 7.61 -1.08 -3.14
N ILE A 133 7.31 -2.33 -2.75
CA ILE A 133 8.09 -3.06 -1.75
C ILE A 133 9.07 -3.99 -2.43
N LYS A 134 10.30 -3.98 -1.96
CA LYS A 134 11.38 -4.87 -2.40
C LYS A 134 11.97 -5.56 -1.18
N ASN A 135 12.19 -6.86 -1.29
CA ASN A 135 12.82 -7.64 -0.24
C ASN A 135 13.61 -8.81 -0.83
N TYR A 136 14.43 -9.44 0.00
CA TYR A 136 15.27 -10.57 -0.39
C TYR A 136 14.77 -11.85 0.27
N TYR A 137 14.76 -12.92 -0.52
CA TYR A 137 14.58 -14.28 -0.07
C TYR A 137 15.97 -14.93 0.02
N PHE A 138 16.28 -15.44 1.20
CA PHE A 138 17.52 -16.14 1.50
C PHE A 138 17.22 -17.64 1.50
N PRO A 139 17.99 -18.46 0.77
CA PRO A 139 17.90 -19.90 0.89
C PRO A 139 18.11 -20.32 2.35
N GLU A 140 17.26 -21.20 2.87
CA GLU A 140 17.45 -21.77 4.20
C GLU A 140 18.69 -22.67 4.16
N LEU A 141 19.64 -22.39 5.06
CA LEU A 141 20.77 -23.28 5.31
C LEU A 141 20.25 -24.36 6.26
N ASP A 142 19.88 -25.52 5.72
CA ASP A 142 19.67 -26.75 6.51
C ASP A 142 20.96 -27.14 7.26
#